data_AF-A0A7X8KZG8-F1
#
_entry.id   AF-A0A7X8KZG8-F1
#
_cell.length_a   1.000
_cell.length_b   1.000
_cell.length_c   1.000
_cell.angle_alpha   90.00
_cell.angle_beta   90.00
_cell.angle_gamma   90.00
#
_symmetry.space_group_name_H-M   'P 1'
#
loop_
_entity.id
_entity.type
_entity.pdbx_description
1 polymer ?
#
loop_
_entity_poly.entity_id
_entity_poly.type
_entity_poly.pdbx_seq_one_letter_code
_entity_poly.pdbx_strand_id
1 'polypeptide(L)'
;HNVSVEGELGVLSGSEEGSELITDNQYTDPKMVEQFVKYTGVDSLAISIGTSHGLVKLKPNKDGILPELRYDILEEIQWRLPLFPIVLHGASSISSDYVDMINNYGGKLEKAIGIPEEQITRAAEMAVCKINIASDGWICALAHTRKILSENPSAIDSRVFTLKIRPILANLYMHKMEIMRSTNRI
;
A
#
# COMPACT_ATOMS: atom_id res chain seq x y z
N HIS A 1 -25.14 -6.29 -14.95
CA HIS A 1 -24.33 -5.08 -15.14
C HIS A 1 -22.83 -5.33 -15.43
N ASN A 2 -22.31 -6.58 -15.50
CA ASN A 2 -20.93 -6.91 -15.93
C ASN A 2 -19.82 -6.00 -15.34
N VAL A 3 -19.93 -5.69 -14.06
CA VAL A 3 -18.93 -4.94 -13.27
C VAL A 3 -18.31 -5.92 -12.29
N SER A 4 -16.99 -5.92 -12.20
CA SER A 4 -16.26 -6.76 -11.25
C SER A 4 -16.37 -6.22 -9.82
N VAL A 5 -16.43 -7.12 -8.86
CA VAL A 5 -16.56 -6.85 -7.43
C VAL A 5 -15.38 -7.46 -6.67
N GLU A 6 -14.67 -6.63 -5.90
CA GLU A 6 -13.67 -7.07 -4.94
C GLU A 6 -14.34 -7.27 -3.58
N GLY A 7 -14.18 -8.46 -2.99
CA GLY A 7 -14.54 -8.72 -1.60
C GLY A 7 -13.32 -8.65 -0.70
N GLU A 8 -13.53 -8.44 0.60
CA GLU A 8 -12.47 -8.49 1.61
C GLU A 8 -12.83 -9.49 2.69
N LEU A 9 -11.87 -10.34 3.07
CA LEU A 9 -12.01 -11.27 4.18
C LEU A 9 -10.85 -11.12 5.15
N GLY A 10 -11.16 -10.66 6.36
CA GLY A 10 -10.18 -10.31 7.38
C GLY A 10 -10.46 -8.91 7.92
N VAL A 11 -9.57 -8.41 8.77
CA VAL A 11 -9.59 -7.03 9.24
C VAL A 11 -8.20 -6.46 9.04
N LEU A 12 -8.06 -5.46 8.18
CA LEU A 12 -6.85 -4.66 8.12
C LEU A 12 -6.76 -3.79 9.38
N SER A 13 -5.62 -3.84 10.04
CA SER A 13 -5.36 -2.94 11.16
C SER A 13 -5.09 -1.51 10.66
N GLY A 14 -5.28 -0.52 11.51
CA GLY A 14 -4.98 0.89 11.19
C GLY A 14 -6.22 1.70 10.78
N SER A 15 -6.03 3.01 10.63
CA SER A 15 -7.12 3.94 10.30
C SER A 15 -6.82 4.66 8.98
N GLU A 16 -7.83 4.80 8.12
CA GLU A 16 -7.78 5.77 7.02
C GLU A 16 -8.10 7.19 7.53
N GLU A 17 -8.88 7.31 8.62
CA GLU A 17 -9.43 8.57 9.17
C GLU A 17 -9.40 8.68 10.72
N GLY A 18 -8.40 8.11 11.40
CA GLY A 18 -8.09 8.47 12.80
C GLY A 18 -8.77 7.72 13.94
N SER A 19 -9.57 6.65 13.70
CA SER A 19 -10.00 5.74 14.76
C SER A 19 -9.25 4.40 14.69
N GLU A 20 -8.39 4.12 15.67
CA GLU A 20 -7.68 2.83 15.77
C GLU A 20 -8.63 1.72 16.20
N LEU A 21 -9.03 0.85 15.28
CA LEU A 21 -9.56 -0.46 15.64
C LEU A 21 -8.37 -1.37 15.97
N ILE A 22 -8.14 -1.58 17.25
CA ILE A 22 -7.18 -2.57 17.76
C ILE A 22 -7.95 -3.90 17.84
N THR A 23 -7.79 -4.75 16.83
CA THR A 23 -8.30 -6.13 16.89
C THR A 23 -7.15 -7.12 16.83
N ASP A 24 -7.19 -8.13 17.71
CA ASP A 24 -6.18 -9.19 17.82
C ASP A 24 -6.15 -10.13 16.59
N ASN A 25 -7.20 -10.12 15.77
CA ASN A 25 -7.33 -11.00 14.60
C ASN A 25 -6.98 -10.24 13.30
N GLN A 26 -5.68 -9.99 13.10
CA GLN A 26 -5.16 -9.18 11.98
C GLN A 26 -4.96 -9.96 10.68
N TYR A 27 -5.13 -11.27 10.68
CA TYR A 27 -4.83 -12.10 9.51
C TYR A 27 -6.08 -12.80 8.99
N THR A 28 -6.18 -12.94 7.67
CA THR A 28 -7.20 -13.78 7.05
C THR A 28 -6.99 -15.24 7.45
N ASP A 29 -8.04 -15.93 7.90
CA ASP A 29 -8.03 -17.38 8.05
C ASP A 29 -8.19 -18.03 6.68
N PRO A 30 -7.17 -18.75 6.15
CA PRO A 30 -7.28 -19.41 4.85
C PRO A 30 -8.46 -20.37 4.76
N LYS A 31 -8.90 -20.98 5.87
CA LYS A 31 -10.00 -21.95 5.85
C LYS A 31 -11.35 -21.32 5.49
N MET A 32 -11.48 -20.01 5.61
CA MET A 32 -12.72 -19.28 5.34
C MET A 32 -12.84 -18.80 3.88
N VAL A 33 -11.75 -18.76 3.11
CA VAL A 33 -11.72 -18.09 1.80
C VAL A 33 -12.61 -18.78 0.76
N GLU A 34 -12.62 -20.11 0.72
CA GLU A 34 -13.42 -20.90 -0.23
C GLU A 34 -14.92 -20.67 -0.01
N GLN A 35 -15.34 -20.67 1.25
CA GLN A 35 -16.73 -20.44 1.62
C GLN A 35 -17.15 -18.99 1.35
N PHE A 36 -16.28 -18.03 1.65
CA PHE A 36 -16.52 -16.61 1.39
C PHE A 36 -16.71 -16.33 -0.11
N VAL A 37 -15.76 -16.76 -0.95
CA VAL A 37 -15.85 -16.57 -2.41
C VAL A 37 -17.10 -17.26 -2.97
N LYS A 38 -17.40 -18.48 -2.51
CA LYS A 38 -18.57 -19.23 -2.96
C LYS A 38 -19.90 -18.53 -2.63
N TYR A 39 -20.02 -17.94 -1.44
CA TYR A 39 -21.27 -17.31 -1.02
C TYR A 39 -21.45 -15.88 -1.52
N THR A 40 -20.35 -15.16 -1.73
CA THR A 40 -20.41 -13.77 -2.19
C THR A 40 -20.37 -13.64 -3.70
N GLY A 41 -19.71 -14.56 -4.40
CA GLY A 41 -19.54 -14.51 -5.86
C GLY A 41 -18.63 -13.37 -6.33
N VAL A 42 -17.71 -12.90 -5.48
CA VAL A 42 -16.75 -11.84 -5.81
C VAL A 42 -15.75 -12.29 -6.88
N ASP A 43 -15.23 -11.34 -7.65
CA ASP A 43 -14.27 -11.57 -8.73
C ASP A 43 -12.81 -11.53 -8.25
N SER A 44 -12.56 -10.88 -7.11
CA SER A 44 -11.25 -10.83 -6.45
C SER A 44 -11.41 -10.78 -4.93
N LEU A 45 -10.36 -11.17 -4.21
CA LEU A 45 -10.37 -11.26 -2.75
C LEU A 45 -9.19 -10.50 -2.15
N ALA A 46 -9.49 -9.43 -1.42
CA ALA A 46 -8.57 -8.77 -0.52
C ALA A 46 -8.38 -9.58 0.76
N ILE A 47 -7.11 -9.77 1.13
CA ILE A 47 -6.70 -10.50 2.33
C ILE A 47 -5.78 -9.67 3.19
N SER A 48 -5.74 -10.00 4.48
CA SER A 48 -4.81 -9.43 5.44
C SER A 48 -3.70 -10.43 5.78
N ILE A 49 -2.47 -10.08 5.39
CA ILE A 49 -1.24 -10.86 5.65
C ILE A 49 -0.21 -10.07 6.46
N GLY A 50 -0.67 -9.05 7.19
CA GLY A 50 0.16 -8.23 8.08
C GLY A 50 0.33 -6.77 7.65
N THR A 51 -0.34 -6.36 6.58
CA THR A 51 -0.38 -4.95 6.16
C THR A 51 -1.42 -4.16 6.98
N SER A 52 -1.35 -2.83 6.88
CA SER A 52 -2.26 -1.93 7.59
C SER A 52 -2.59 -0.68 6.77
N HIS A 53 -3.70 -0.02 7.12
CA HIS A 53 -3.96 1.34 6.66
C HIS A 53 -3.19 2.37 7.51
N GLY A 54 -3.01 3.58 6.96
CA GLY A 54 -2.26 4.64 7.63
C GLY A 54 -0.76 4.65 7.33
N LEU A 55 0.02 5.35 8.17
CA LEU A 55 1.43 5.66 7.92
C LEU A 55 2.43 4.61 8.42
N VAL A 56 1.99 3.72 9.31
CA VAL A 56 2.82 2.65 9.87
C VAL A 56 2.26 1.30 9.41
N LYS A 57 2.75 0.87 8.25
CA LYS A 57 2.35 -0.35 7.54
C LYS A 57 2.76 -1.60 8.28
N LEU A 58 3.98 -1.60 8.82
CA LEU A 58 4.54 -2.67 9.63
C LEU A 58 5.02 -2.10 10.95
N LYS A 59 4.72 -2.81 12.04
CA LYS A 59 5.22 -2.47 13.37
C LYS A 59 6.51 -3.26 13.62
N PRO A 60 7.67 -2.60 13.81
CA PRO A 60 8.90 -3.30 14.13
C PRO A 60 8.78 -4.01 15.48
N ASN A 61 9.51 -5.11 15.64
CA ASN A 61 9.69 -5.78 16.93
C ASN A 61 10.55 -4.93 17.89
N LYS A 62 10.82 -5.46 19.09
CA LYS A 62 11.61 -4.75 20.12
C LYS A 62 13.03 -4.39 19.67
N ASP A 63 13.55 -5.09 18.68
CA ASP A 63 14.90 -4.90 18.12
C ASP A 63 14.89 -3.99 16.87
N GLY A 64 13.75 -3.40 16.53
CA GLY A 64 13.61 -2.52 15.36
C GLY A 64 13.44 -3.24 14.03
N ILE A 65 13.33 -4.57 14.04
CA ILE A 65 13.21 -5.39 12.83
C ILE A 65 11.76 -5.42 12.37
N LEU A 66 11.51 -5.09 11.11
CA LEU A 66 10.19 -5.19 10.50
C LEU A 66 9.83 -6.66 10.28
N PRO A 67 8.61 -7.11 10.65
CA PRO A 67 8.18 -8.47 10.37
C PRO A 67 8.05 -8.71 8.86
N GLU A 68 8.16 -9.98 8.46
CA GLU A 68 7.75 -10.38 7.11
C GLU A 68 6.22 -10.44 6.99
N LEU A 69 5.71 -10.15 5.80
CA LEU A 69 4.36 -10.52 5.41
C LEU A 69 4.16 -12.03 5.57
N ARG A 70 2.96 -12.44 5.95
CA ARG A 70 2.60 -13.85 6.16
C ARG A 70 2.40 -14.57 4.82
N TYR A 71 3.49 -14.84 4.13
CA TYR A 71 3.50 -15.57 2.86
C TYR A 71 2.92 -16.98 2.99
N ASP A 72 3.02 -17.60 4.16
CA ASP A 72 2.41 -18.89 4.46
C ASP A 72 0.88 -18.86 4.33
N ILE A 73 0.24 -17.75 4.71
CA ILE A 73 -1.20 -17.54 4.51
C ILE A 73 -1.50 -17.40 3.01
N LEU A 74 -0.67 -16.66 2.28
CA LEU A 74 -0.83 -16.48 0.84
C LEU A 74 -0.64 -17.80 0.07
N GLU A 75 0.31 -18.64 0.46
CA GLU A 75 0.52 -19.99 -0.09
C GLU A 75 -0.69 -20.90 0.17
N GLU A 76 -1.22 -20.92 1.39
CA GLU A 76 -2.40 -21.72 1.70
C GLU A 76 -3.63 -21.23 0.91
N ILE A 77 -3.82 -19.92 0.78
CA ILE A 77 -4.91 -19.35 -0.03
C ILE A 77 -4.74 -19.69 -1.51
N GLN A 78 -3.52 -19.60 -2.06
CA GLN A 78 -3.24 -19.98 -3.45
C GLN A 78 -3.56 -21.45 -3.72
N TRP A 79 -3.32 -22.33 -2.74
CA TRP A 79 -3.67 -23.74 -2.83
C TRP A 79 -5.20 -23.98 -2.78
N ARG A 80 -5.91 -23.26 -1.90
CA ARG A 80 -7.38 -23.35 -1.74
C ARG A 80 -8.16 -22.71 -2.88
N LEU A 81 -7.65 -21.62 -3.43
CA LEU A 81 -8.25 -20.86 -4.52
C LEU A 81 -7.27 -20.73 -5.70
N PRO A 82 -6.97 -21.83 -6.41
CA PRO A 82 -6.04 -21.79 -7.53
C PRO A 82 -6.48 -20.78 -8.58
N LEU A 83 -5.55 -19.92 -9.01
CA LEU A 83 -5.76 -18.88 -10.04
C LEU A 83 -6.80 -17.80 -9.67
N PHE A 84 -7.29 -17.76 -8.43
CA PHE A 84 -8.22 -16.73 -8.02
C PHE A 84 -7.49 -15.39 -7.77
N PRO A 85 -7.99 -14.25 -8.27
CA PRO A 85 -7.36 -12.94 -8.10
C PRO A 85 -7.25 -12.51 -6.62
N ILE A 86 -6.03 -12.48 -6.06
CA ILE A 86 -5.78 -12.01 -4.69
C ILE A 86 -5.34 -10.55 -4.69
N VAL A 87 -5.83 -9.80 -3.71
CA VAL A 87 -5.58 -8.36 -3.57
C VAL A 87 -4.87 -8.08 -2.25
N LEU A 88 -3.84 -7.22 -2.31
CA LEU A 88 -3.12 -6.73 -1.13
C LEU A 88 -3.43 -5.25 -0.90
N HIS A 89 -4.04 -4.95 0.24
CA HIS A 89 -4.26 -3.58 0.69
C HIS A 89 -3.10 -3.06 1.53
N GLY A 90 -3.06 -1.74 1.77
CA GLY A 90 -2.10 -1.12 2.69
C GLY A 90 -0.63 -1.25 2.28
N ALA A 91 -0.32 -1.53 1.01
CA ALA A 91 0.99 -2.01 0.59
C ALA A 91 1.99 -0.92 0.16
N SER A 92 1.90 0.26 0.75
CA SER A 92 2.80 1.37 0.44
C SER A 92 4.20 1.16 1.06
N SER A 93 5.28 1.50 0.33
CA SER A 93 6.66 1.36 0.85
C SER A 93 7.21 2.61 1.52
N ILE A 94 6.69 3.78 1.18
CA ILE A 94 6.97 5.09 1.81
C ILE A 94 8.47 5.40 1.92
N SER A 95 9.00 6.15 0.95
CA SER A 95 10.40 6.61 0.98
C SER A 95 10.68 7.57 2.14
N SER A 96 11.76 7.29 2.89
CA SER A 96 12.28 8.17 3.95
C SER A 96 12.67 9.55 3.42
N ASP A 97 13.15 9.64 2.18
CA ASP A 97 13.57 10.91 1.57
C ASP A 97 12.39 11.90 1.49
N TYR A 98 11.18 11.39 1.22
CA TYR A 98 9.98 12.22 1.20
C TYR A 98 9.53 12.62 2.61
N VAL A 99 9.71 11.74 3.60
CA VAL A 99 9.43 12.06 5.01
C VAL A 99 10.37 13.18 5.49
N ASP A 100 11.65 13.05 5.21
CA ASP A 100 12.67 14.04 5.55
C ASP A 100 12.41 15.35 4.82
N MET A 101 12.06 15.31 3.54
CA MET A 101 11.68 16.51 2.78
C MET A 101 10.45 17.20 3.40
N ILE A 102 9.41 16.45 3.78
CA ILE A 102 8.25 17.06 4.46
C ILE A 102 8.69 17.79 5.74
N ASN A 103 9.50 17.14 6.58
CA ASN A 103 9.97 17.70 7.84
C ASN A 103 10.89 18.92 7.64
N ASN A 104 11.78 18.87 6.65
CA ASN A 104 12.69 19.98 6.32
C ASN A 104 11.97 21.22 5.78
N TYR A 105 10.81 21.04 5.13
CA TYR A 105 10.02 22.12 4.56
C TYR A 105 8.75 22.41 5.39
N GLY A 106 8.90 22.42 6.72
CA GLY A 106 7.92 22.93 7.68
C GLY A 106 6.72 22.00 7.95
N GLY A 107 6.79 20.74 7.51
CA GLY A 107 5.84 19.71 7.87
C GLY A 107 6.24 19.00 9.17
N LYS A 108 5.36 18.11 9.65
CA LYS A 108 5.63 17.28 10.82
C LYS A 108 5.08 15.88 10.59
N LEU A 109 5.96 14.97 10.19
CA LEU A 109 5.68 13.57 9.95
C LEU A 109 6.62 12.73 10.82
N GLU A 110 6.15 12.42 12.04
CA GLU A 110 6.99 11.82 13.09
C GLU A 110 7.28 10.33 12.86
N LYS A 111 6.34 9.60 12.25
CA LYS A 111 6.50 8.17 12.01
C LYS A 111 5.79 7.74 10.73
N ALA A 112 6.58 7.34 9.75
CA ALA A 112 6.15 6.73 8.51
C ALA A 112 7.01 5.49 8.29
N ILE A 113 6.39 4.32 8.25
CA ILE A 113 7.05 3.03 8.03
C ILE A 113 6.23 2.31 6.98
N GLY A 114 6.76 2.16 5.78
CA GLY A 114 6.13 1.35 4.76
C GLY A 114 6.58 -0.11 4.76
N ILE A 115 6.09 -0.85 3.78
CA ILE A 115 6.52 -2.23 3.52
C ILE A 115 7.81 -2.20 2.68
N PRO A 116 8.86 -2.96 3.04
CA PRO A 116 10.03 -3.12 2.18
C PRO A 116 9.65 -3.57 0.77
N GLU A 117 10.25 -2.97 -0.26
CA GLU A 117 9.84 -3.23 -1.65
C GLU A 117 10.10 -4.67 -2.08
N GLU A 118 11.09 -5.33 -1.50
CA GLU A 118 11.38 -6.75 -1.71
C GLU A 118 10.21 -7.63 -1.25
N GLN A 119 9.53 -7.25 -0.18
CA GLN A 119 8.36 -7.98 0.31
C GLN A 119 7.14 -7.78 -0.60
N ILE A 120 6.95 -6.57 -1.13
CA ILE A 120 5.92 -6.29 -2.14
C ILE A 120 6.20 -7.10 -3.42
N THR A 121 7.46 -7.11 -3.87
CA THR A 121 7.91 -7.86 -5.04
C THR A 121 7.62 -9.35 -4.89
N ARG A 122 8.00 -9.93 -3.73
CA ARG A 122 7.74 -11.35 -3.44
C ARG A 122 6.24 -11.67 -3.45
N ALA A 123 5.40 -10.83 -2.87
CA ALA A 123 3.95 -11.02 -2.91
C ALA A 123 3.39 -10.96 -4.34
N ALA A 124 3.88 -10.03 -5.17
CA ALA A 124 3.47 -9.88 -6.58
C ALA A 124 3.91 -11.06 -7.47
N GLU A 125 4.97 -11.78 -7.08
CA GLU A 125 5.43 -13.01 -7.77
C GLU A 125 4.61 -14.25 -7.37
N MET A 126 3.70 -14.14 -6.38
CA MET A 126 2.80 -15.21 -5.92
C MET A 126 1.38 -15.02 -6.50
N ALA A 127 0.33 -15.21 -5.71
CA ALA A 127 -1.06 -15.11 -6.16
C ALA A 127 -1.62 -13.67 -6.20
N VAL A 128 -0.87 -12.66 -5.73
CA VAL A 128 -1.35 -11.27 -5.66
C VAL A 128 -1.34 -10.63 -7.05
N CYS A 129 -2.51 -10.21 -7.52
CA CYS A 129 -2.70 -9.59 -8.84
C CYS A 129 -3.09 -8.10 -8.77
N LYS A 130 -3.42 -7.59 -7.59
CA LYS A 130 -3.70 -6.17 -7.35
C LYS A 130 -3.08 -5.74 -6.03
N ILE A 131 -2.32 -4.64 -6.07
CA ILE A 131 -1.65 -4.08 -4.90
C ILE A 131 -2.07 -2.63 -4.77
N ASN A 132 -2.74 -2.29 -3.66
CA ASN A 132 -3.20 -0.93 -3.43
C ASN A 132 -2.04 -0.08 -2.88
N ILE A 133 -1.67 0.95 -3.62
CA ILE A 133 -0.74 1.99 -3.19
C ILE A 133 -1.44 3.34 -3.20
N ALA A 134 -1.40 4.02 -2.05
CA ALA A 134 -1.92 5.38 -1.90
C ALA A 134 -0.88 6.31 -1.27
N SER A 135 -0.33 5.90 -0.12
CA SER A 135 0.56 6.72 0.70
C SER A 135 1.83 7.16 -0.02
N ASP A 136 2.45 6.32 -0.85
CA ASP A 136 3.61 6.72 -1.65
C ASP A 136 3.32 7.97 -2.50
N GLY A 137 2.16 7.98 -3.17
CA GLY A 137 1.79 9.04 -4.10
C GLY A 137 1.53 10.37 -3.40
N TRP A 138 0.65 10.38 -2.40
CA TRP A 138 0.30 11.64 -1.73
C TRP A 138 1.42 12.15 -0.82
N ILE A 139 2.26 11.29 -0.23
CA ILE A 139 3.45 11.70 0.53
C ILE A 139 4.49 12.33 -0.42
N CYS A 140 4.77 11.69 -1.55
CA CYS A 140 5.66 12.24 -2.59
C CYS A 140 5.16 13.62 -3.07
N ALA A 141 3.89 13.71 -3.44
CA ALA A 141 3.28 14.96 -3.89
C ALA A 141 3.36 16.06 -2.82
N LEU A 142 3.07 15.73 -1.57
CA LEU A 142 3.13 16.68 -0.46
C LEU A 142 4.56 17.15 -0.22
N ALA A 143 5.54 16.25 -0.15
CA ALA A 143 6.95 16.56 0.03
C ALA A 143 7.44 17.60 -0.99
N HIS A 144 7.19 17.34 -2.27
CA HIS A 144 7.58 18.25 -3.34
C HIS A 144 6.77 19.55 -3.34
N THR A 145 5.48 19.51 -2.99
CA THR A 145 4.67 20.74 -2.84
C THR A 145 5.25 21.65 -1.79
N ARG A 146 5.56 21.11 -0.59
CA ARG A 146 6.12 21.88 0.52
C ARG A 146 7.45 22.52 0.15
N LYS A 147 8.34 21.74 -0.48
CA LYS A 147 9.63 22.23 -1.00
C LYS A 147 9.43 23.38 -1.99
N ILE A 148 8.61 23.17 -3.03
CA ILE A 148 8.41 24.17 -4.09
C ILE A 148 7.82 25.47 -3.53
N LEU A 149 6.82 25.39 -2.64
CA LEU A 149 6.21 26.59 -2.07
C LEU A 149 7.17 27.33 -1.12
N SER A 150 7.97 26.61 -0.33
CA SER A 150 8.99 27.21 0.52
C SER A 150 10.08 27.95 -0.28
N GLU A 151 10.52 27.36 -1.39
CA GLU A 151 11.53 27.93 -2.28
C GLU A 151 10.98 29.03 -3.20
N ASN A 152 9.65 29.16 -3.33
CA ASN A 152 8.98 30.12 -4.21
C ASN A 152 7.85 30.86 -3.47
N PRO A 153 8.15 31.67 -2.44
CA PRO A 153 7.14 32.28 -1.57
C PRO A 153 6.22 33.29 -2.28
N SER A 154 6.63 33.80 -3.46
CA SER A 154 5.82 34.69 -4.29
C SER A 154 4.83 33.95 -5.20
N ALA A 155 4.85 32.62 -5.22
CA ALA A 155 3.99 31.85 -6.11
C ALA A 155 2.52 31.91 -5.64
N ILE A 156 1.64 32.39 -6.53
CA ILE A 156 0.19 32.53 -6.30
C ILE A 156 -0.66 31.55 -7.12
N ASP A 157 -0.01 30.78 -8.00
CA ASP A 157 -0.66 29.89 -8.95
C ASP A 157 -0.28 28.44 -8.67
N SER A 158 -1.27 27.59 -8.44
CA SER A 158 -1.04 26.17 -8.11
C SER A 158 -0.34 25.38 -9.21
N ARG A 159 -0.34 25.87 -10.45
CA ARG A 159 0.40 25.29 -11.57
C ARG A 159 1.91 25.24 -11.32
N VAL A 160 2.44 26.14 -10.49
CA VAL A 160 3.87 26.18 -10.13
C VAL A 160 4.37 24.84 -9.55
N PHE A 161 3.53 24.15 -8.77
CA PHE A 161 3.87 22.88 -8.14
C PHE A 161 3.16 21.71 -8.81
N THR A 162 1.88 21.83 -9.19
CA THR A 162 1.13 20.72 -9.80
C THR A 162 1.73 20.26 -11.13
N LEU A 163 2.23 21.16 -11.98
CA LEU A 163 2.89 20.79 -13.23
C LEU A 163 4.25 20.12 -13.02
N LYS A 164 4.99 20.53 -11.98
CA LYS A 164 6.29 19.94 -11.63
C LYS A 164 6.16 18.58 -10.96
N ILE A 165 5.12 18.38 -10.16
CA ILE A 165 4.88 17.13 -9.42
C ILE A 165 4.35 16.02 -10.32
N ARG A 166 3.55 16.35 -11.33
CA ARG A 166 2.97 15.35 -12.25
C ARG A 166 4.00 14.37 -12.86
N PRO A 167 5.12 14.83 -13.46
CA PRO A 167 6.13 13.90 -13.97
C PRO A 167 6.87 13.13 -12.86
N ILE A 168 7.00 13.71 -11.66
CA ILE A 168 7.60 13.02 -10.51
C ILE A 168 6.73 11.84 -10.07
N LEU A 169 5.41 12.06 -9.95
CA LEU A 169 4.46 10.99 -9.66
C LEU A 169 4.42 9.93 -10.76
N ALA A 170 4.53 10.33 -12.03
CA ALA A 170 4.62 9.38 -13.13
C ALA A 170 5.84 8.46 -12.96
N ASN A 171 7.01 9.01 -12.64
CA ASN A 171 8.22 8.23 -12.35
C ASN A 171 8.04 7.31 -11.14
N LEU A 172 7.43 7.81 -10.06
CA LEU A 172 7.11 7.00 -8.90
C LEU A 172 6.23 5.79 -9.28
N TYR A 173 5.17 6.00 -10.05
CA TYR A 173 4.27 4.91 -10.45
C TYR A 173 4.91 3.95 -11.45
N MET A 174 5.78 4.42 -12.35
CA MET A 174 6.58 3.53 -13.21
C MET A 174 7.50 2.63 -12.38
N HIS A 175 8.19 3.19 -11.37
CA HIS A 175 8.98 2.40 -10.43
C HIS A 175 8.10 1.37 -9.70
N LYS A 176 6.90 1.75 -9.24
CA LYS A 176 5.95 0.80 -8.63
C LYS A 176 5.54 -0.32 -9.58
N MET A 177 5.37 -0.05 -10.87
CA MET A 177 5.07 -1.10 -11.86
C MET A 177 6.23 -2.11 -11.98
N GLU A 178 7.49 -1.65 -11.88
CA GLU A 178 8.66 -2.52 -11.88
C GLU A 178 8.71 -3.43 -10.64
N ILE A 179 8.51 -2.84 -9.45
CA ILE A 179 8.43 -3.56 -8.18
C ILE A 179 7.29 -4.59 -8.19
N MET A 180 6.14 -4.25 -8.76
CA MET A 180 4.97 -5.14 -8.86
C MET A 180 5.02 -6.09 -10.07
N ARG A 181 6.13 -6.14 -10.80
CA ARG A 181 6.33 -7.03 -11.97
C ARG A 181 5.27 -6.88 -13.07
N SER A 182 4.70 -5.69 -13.23
CA SER A 182 3.67 -5.40 -14.24
C SER A 182 4.19 -4.66 -15.47
N THR A 183 5.45 -4.21 -15.46
CA THR A 183 6.08 -3.52 -16.60
C THR A 183 5.95 -4.33 -17.89
N ASN A 184 5.46 -3.69 -18.95
CA ASN A 184 5.24 -4.27 -20.29
C ASN A 184 4.25 -5.45 -20.34
N ARG A 185 3.38 -5.62 -19.34
CA ARG A 185 2.23 -6.54 -19.41
C ARG A 185 0.99 -5.75 -19.82
N ILE A 186 0.33 -6.17 -20.90
CA ILE A 186 -0.90 -5.58 -21.46
C ILE A 186 -2.00 -6.62 -21.41
#